data_AF-A0A7S3MTP3-F1
#
_entry.id   AF-A0A7S3MTP3-F1
#
_cell.length_a   1.000
_cell.length_b   1.000
_cell.length_c   1.000
_cell.angle_alpha   90.00
_cell.angle_beta   90.00
_cell.angle_gamma   90.00
#
_symmetry.space_group_name_H-M   'P 1'
#
loop_
_entity.id
_entity.type
_entity.pdbx_description
1 polymer ?
#
loop_
_entity_poly.entity_id
_entity_poly.type
_entity_poly.pdbx_seq_one_letter_code
_entity_poly.pdbx_strand_id
1 'polypeptide(L)'
;QSEGGFYDRQKLFWKNIGNSMLVCAAAPPGGGRSELTPRFMRLFNLFSIPEPNEFTLKKIFGSILDGFLSNGFTDAVKKMGDSIIQITIEVYMSISKTLKPTP
;
A
#
# COMPACT_ATOMS: atom_id res chain seq x y z
N GLN A 1 22.70 17.48 5.29
CA GLN A 1 21.64 18.40 4.84
C GLN A 1 21.57 18.29 3.32
N SER A 2 20.38 18.23 2.74
CA SER A 2 20.24 18.32 1.28
C SER A 2 20.59 19.74 0.85
N GLU A 3 21.31 19.89 -0.26
CA GLU A 3 21.85 21.16 -0.76
C GLU A 3 20.79 22.18 -1.23
N GLY A 4 19.50 21.98 -0.92
CA GLY A 4 18.41 22.90 -1.31
C GLY A 4 18.15 23.02 -2.81
N GLY A 5 18.74 22.14 -3.64
CA GLY A 5 18.64 22.22 -5.09
C GLY A 5 19.47 21.16 -5.81
N PHE A 6 19.52 21.25 -7.14
CA PHE A 6 20.40 20.44 -8.00
C PHE A 6 20.75 21.18 -9.29
N TYR A 7 21.85 20.78 -9.91
CA TYR A 7 22.29 21.34 -11.19
C TYR A 7 21.49 20.76 -12.36
N ASP A 8 20.92 21.62 -13.20
CA ASP A 8 20.27 21.23 -14.45
C ASP A 8 21.33 20.87 -15.50
N ARG A 9 21.38 19.60 -15.90
CA ARG A 9 22.33 19.10 -16.90
C ARG A 9 22.02 19.52 -18.34
N GLN A 10 20.79 19.95 -18.63
CA GLN A 10 20.39 20.40 -19.97
C GLN A 10 20.62 21.90 -20.13
N LYS A 11 20.15 22.70 -19.16
CA LYS A 11 20.22 24.16 -19.23
C LYS A 11 21.43 24.75 -18.51
N LEU A 12 22.23 23.91 -17.86
CA LEU A 12 23.52 24.26 -17.25
C LEU A 12 23.42 25.37 -16.20
N PHE A 13 22.40 25.31 -15.34
CA PHE A 13 22.26 26.24 -14.21
C PHE A 13 21.76 25.54 -12.95
N TRP A 14 22.00 26.17 -11.80
CA TRP A 14 21.54 25.67 -10.50
C TRP A 14 20.03 25.86 -10.31
N LYS A 15 19.29 24.78 -10.02
CA LYS A 15 17.86 24.84 -9.68
C LYS A 15 17.67 24.70 -8.18
N ASN A 16 17.10 25.73 -7.56
CA ASN A 16 16.65 25.67 -6.18
C ASN A 16 15.36 24.87 -6.06
N ILE A 17 15.29 24.00 -5.06
CA ILE A 17 14.06 23.32 -4.63
C ILE A 17 13.56 24.06 -3.39
N GLY A 18 12.30 24.51 -3.43
CA GLY A 18 11.64 25.15 -2.28
C GLY A 18 11.23 24.14 -1.19
N ASN A 19 10.27 24.54 -0.36
CA ASN A 19 9.76 23.71 0.73
C ASN A 19 8.99 22.49 0.21
N SER A 20 9.71 21.41 -0.01
CA SER A 20 9.18 20.14 -0.52
C SER A 20 9.52 18.98 0.40
N MET A 21 8.61 18.00 0.49
CA MET A 21 8.84 16.74 1.19
C MET A 21 8.69 15.59 0.19
N LEU A 22 9.64 14.65 0.21
CA LEU A 22 9.62 13.48 -0.67
C LEU A 22 9.17 12.25 0.11
N VAL A 23 8.17 11.56 -0.40
CA VAL A 23 7.68 10.27 0.11
C VAL A 23 7.81 9.24 -1.01
N CYS A 24 8.40 8.09 -0.69
CA CYS A 24 8.64 7.01 -1.64
C CYS A 24 8.04 5.71 -1.11
N ALA A 25 7.54 4.88 -2.02
CA ALA A 25 7.13 3.51 -1.73
C ALA A 25 7.76 2.56 -2.75
N ALA A 26 8.26 1.44 -2.30
CA ALA A 26 8.81 0.39 -3.14
C ALA A 26 8.37 -0.96 -2.57
N ALA A 27 8.13 -1.93 -3.46
CA ALA A 27 7.92 -3.30 -3.02
C ALA A 27 9.26 -3.91 -2.55
N PRO A 28 9.23 -4.93 -1.68
CA PRO A 28 10.45 -5.57 -1.20
C PRO A 28 11.35 -6.05 -2.34
N PRO A 29 12.69 -6.00 -2.17
CA PRO A 29 13.63 -6.52 -3.16
C PRO A 29 13.41 -8.02 -3.37
N GLY A 30 13.62 -8.48 -4.61
CA GLY A 30 13.36 -9.86 -5.03
C GLY A 30 12.45 -9.95 -6.25
N GLY A 31 12.33 -11.14 -6.84
CA GLY A 31 11.49 -11.38 -8.03
C GLY A 31 11.79 -10.45 -9.21
N GLY A 32 13.06 -10.09 -9.41
CA GLY A 32 13.51 -9.14 -10.44
C GLY A 32 13.55 -7.67 -10.00
N ARG A 33 13.13 -7.34 -8.78
CA ARG A 33 13.21 -5.97 -8.23
C ARG A 33 14.57 -5.71 -7.60
N SER A 34 15.20 -4.61 -8.01
CA SER A 34 16.53 -4.21 -7.55
C SER A 34 16.53 -3.73 -6.09
N GLU A 35 17.63 -3.99 -5.39
CA GLU A 35 17.89 -3.44 -4.06
C GLU A 35 18.19 -1.94 -4.11
N LEU A 36 17.80 -1.22 -3.06
CA LEU A 36 18.12 0.18 -2.90
C LEU A 36 19.52 0.33 -2.31
N THR A 37 20.31 1.27 -2.84
CA THR A 37 21.67 1.50 -2.32
C THR A 37 21.62 2.11 -0.91
N PRO A 38 22.58 1.78 -0.01
CA PRO A 38 22.66 2.38 1.32
C PRO A 38 22.77 3.92 1.29
N ARG A 39 23.42 4.47 0.25
CA ARG A 39 23.55 5.92 0.04
C ARG A 39 22.18 6.58 -0.16
N PHE A 40 21.30 5.94 -0.92
CA PHE A 40 19.94 6.43 -1.14
C PHE A 40 19.11 6.29 0.14
N MET A 41 19.16 5.11 0.79
CA MET A 41 18.38 4.81 1.99
C MET A 41 18.70 5.74 3.16
N ARG A 42 19.95 6.22 3.31
CA ARG A 42 20.34 7.17 4.36
C ARG A 42 19.55 8.50 4.31
N LEU A 43 18.93 8.83 3.19
CA LEU A 43 18.12 10.06 3.03
C LEU A 43 16.68 9.90 3.55
N PHE A 44 16.26 8.69 3.88
CA PHE A 44 14.88 8.37 4.25
C PHE A 44 14.82 7.63 5.58
N ASN A 45 13.68 7.79 6.26
CA ASN A 45 13.27 6.85 7.28
C ASN A 45 12.54 5.69 6.57
N LEU A 46 13.00 4.46 6.79
CA LEU A 46 12.36 3.29 6.21
C LEU A 46 11.27 2.74 7.11
N PHE A 47 10.12 2.47 6.50
CA PHE A 47 9.00 1.75 7.12
C PHE A 47 8.69 0.52 6.28
N SER A 48 8.54 -0.62 6.94
CA SER A 48 8.08 -1.86 6.29
C SER A 48 6.61 -2.07 6.62
N ILE A 49 5.79 -2.29 5.59
CA ILE A 49 4.36 -2.59 5.74
C ILE A 49 4.21 -4.10 5.55
N PRO A 50 3.98 -4.87 6.64
CA PRO A 50 3.75 -6.30 6.53
C PRO A 50 2.39 -6.60 5.90
N GLU A 51 2.20 -7.86 5.50
CA GLU A 51 0.89 -8.31 5.03
C GLU A 51 -0.17 -8.15 6.14
N PRO A 52 -1.37 -7.65 5.80
CA PRO A 52 -2.44 -7.47 6.77
C PRO A 52 -2.95 -8.81 7.28
N ASN A 53 -3.17 -8.90 8.60
CA ASN A 53 -3.82 -10.07 9.19
C ASN A 53 -5.33 -10.08 8.89
N GLU A 54 -5.98 -11.22 9.14
CA GLU A 54 -7.40 -11.43 8.90
C GLU A 54 -8.28 -10.36 9.58
N PHE A 55 -7.94 -9.98 10.82
CA PHE A 55 -8.64 -8.93 11.55
C PHE A 55 -8.58 -7.57 10.84
N THR A 56 -7.40 -7.21 10.34
CA THR A 56 -7.19 -5.96 9.58
C THR A 56 -7.99 -5.98 8.28
N LEU A 57 -7.97 -7.10 7.57
CA LEU A 57 -8.76 -7.28 6.34
C LEU A 57 -10.27 -7.15 6.62
N LYS A 58 -10.78 -7.79 7.68
CA LYS A 58 -12.19 -7.67 8.10
C LYS A 58 -12.56 -6.24 8.40
N LYS A 59 -11.71 -5.52 9.13
CA LYS A 59 -11.97 -4.12 9.48
C LYS A 59 -12.01 -3.23 8.24
N ILE A 60 -11.06 -3.36 7.32
CA ILE A 60 -11.00 -2.55 6.09
C ILE A 60 -12.22 -2.82 5.22
N PHE A 61 -12.43 -4.09 4.84
CA PHE A 61 -13.49 -4.43 3.89
C PHE A 61 -14.88 -4.37 4.52
N GLY A 62 -15.02 -4.68 5.81
CA GLY A 62 -16.25 -4.47 6.58
C GLY A 62 -16.65 -3.01 6.61
N SER A 63 -15.74 -2.11 6.98
CA SER A 63 -16.05 -0.67 7.02
C SER A 63 -16.48 -0.12 5.65
N ILE A 64 -15.86 -0.60 4.56
CA ILE A 64 -16.23 -0.21 3.19
C ILE A 64 -17.63 -0.73 2.84
N LEU A 65 -17.89 -2.01 3.10
CA LEU A 65 -19.17 -2.64 2.77
C LEU A 65 -20.30 -2.06 3.62
N ASP A 66 -20.09 -1.85 4.92
CA ASP A 66 -21.06 -1.23 5.82
C ASP A 66 -21.37 0.19 5.38
N GLY A 67 -20.35 0.97 5.00
CA GLY A 67 -20.51 2.30 4.45
C GLY A 67 -21.40 2.29 3.19
N PHE A 68 -21.18 1.34 2.29
CA PHE A 68 -22.00 1.16 1.09
C PHE A 68 -23.45 0.73 1.40
N LEU A 69 -23.62 -0.28 2.26
CA LEU A 69 -24.93 -0.82 2.63
C LEU A 69 -25.75 0.14 3.50
N SER A 70 -25.11 1.11 4.16
CA SER A 70 -25.80 2.10 5.00
C SER A 70 -26.80 2.95 4.21
N ASN A 71 -26.60 3.13 2.90
CA ASN A 71 -27.41 4.01 2.06
C ASN A 71 -28.39 3.25 1.16
N GLY A 72 -29.69 3.35 1.44
CA GLY A 72 -30.75 2.87 0.54
C GLY A 72 -31.02 1.36 0.54
N PHE A 73 -30.26 0.56 1.29
CA PHE A 73 -30.51 -0.88 1.42
C PHE A 73 -31.40 -1.24 2.61
N THR A 74 -32.11 -2.36 2.48
CA THR A 74 -32.95 -2.91 3.55
C THR A 74 -32.09 -3.51 4.67
N ASP A 75 -32.65 -3.58 5.88
CA ASP A 75 -31.95 -4.15 7.04
C ASP A 75 -31.58 -5.62 6.86
N ALA A 76 -32.36 -6.36 6.05
CA ALA A 76 -32.03 -7.74 5.71
C ALA A 76 -30.71 -7.83 4.95
N VAL A 77 -30.45 -6.93 4.00
CA VAL A 77 -29.20 -6.90 3.22
C VAL A 77 -28.03 -6.42 4.10
N LYS A 78 -28.24 -5.39 4.93
CA LYS A 78 -27.21 -4.89 5.86
C LYS A 78 -26.69 -5.99 6.79
N LYS A 79 -27.60 -6.81 7.34
CA LYS A 79 -27.26 -7.93 8.24
C LYS A 79 -26.42 -9.03 7.57
N MET A 80 -26.37 -9.09 6.24
CA MET A 80 -25.53 -10.06 5.52
C MET A 80 -24.08 -9.60 5.38
N GLY A 81 -23.76 -8.32 5.63
CA GLY A 81 -22.44 -7.73 5.41
C GLY A 81 -21.32 -8.50 6.09
N ASP A 82 -21.46 -8.77 7.40
CA ASP A 82 -20.45 -9.50 8.19
C ASP A 82 -20.17 -10.90 7.62
N SER A 83 -21.21 -11.66 7.26
CA SER A 83 -21.06 -13.01 6.71
C SER A 83 -20.39 -12.99 5.34
N ILE A 84 -20.73 -12.00 4.49
CA ILE A 84 -20.11 -11.85 3.17
C ILE A 84 -18.62 -11.53 3.30
N ILE A 85 -18.24 -10.62 4.20
CA ILE A 85 -16.84 -10.27 4.45
C ILE A 85 -16.07 -11.46 5.00
N GLN A 86 -16.65 -12.19 5.95
CA GLN A 86 -16.04 -13.38 6.52
C GLN A 86 -15.66 -14.40 5.43
N ILE A 87 -16.63 -14.79 4.60
CA ILE A 87 -16.44 -15.81 3.57
C ILE A 87 -15.45 -15.32 2.50
N THR A 88 -15.54 -14.04 2.10
CA THR A 88 -14.64 -13.47 1.09
C THR A 88 -13.18 -13.52 1.54
N ILE A 89 -12.91 -13.20 2.81
CA ILE A 89 -11.55 -13.25 3.36
C ILE A 89 -11.07 -14.70 3.49
N GLU A 90 -11.94 -15.62 3.89
CA GLU A 90 -11.62 -17.04 4.00
C GLU A 90 -11.22 -17.63 2.64
N VAL A 91 -11.99 -17.33 1.59
CA VAL A 91 -11.69 -17.71 0.20
C VAL A 91 -10.39 -17.09 -0.27
N TYR A 92 -10.18 -15.78 -0.04
CA TYR A 92 -8.94 -15.10 -0.40
C TYR A 92 -7.71 -15.75 0.25
N MET A 93 -7.78 -16.07 1.55
CA MET A 93 -6.69 -16.72 2.27
C MET A 93 -6.42 -18.13 1.75
N SER A 94 -7.48 -18.88 1.40
CA SER A 94 -7.35 -20.22 0.81
C SER A 94 -6.66 -20.16 -0.56
N ILE A 95 -7.10 -19.24 -1.43
CA ILE A 95 -6.52 -19.04 -2.76
C ILE A 95 -5.06 -18.57 -2.67
N SER A 96 -4.77 -17.61 -1.80
CA SER A 96 -3.41 -17.06 -1.63
C SER A 96 -2.40 -18.12 -1.18
N LYS A 97 -2.86 -19.14 -0.44
CA LYS A 97 -2.02 -20.28 -0.03
C LYS A 97 -1.84 -21.32 -1.15
N THR A 98 -2.84 -21.50 -2.01
CA THR A 98 -2.89 -22.59 -3.00
C THR A 98 -2.32 -22.16 -4.36
N LEU A 99 -2.53 -20.92 -4.77
CA LEU A 99 -1.98 -20.34 -6.00
C LEU A 99 -0.68 -19.59 -5.68
N LYS A 100 0.45 -20.28 -5.87
CA LYS A 100 1.77 -19.63 -5.81
C LYS A 100 1.99 -18.75 -7.04
N PRO A 101 2.87 -17.73 -6.96
CA PRO A 101 3.21 -16.89 -8.10
C PRO A 101 3.60 -17.78 -9.28
N THR A 102 2.87 -17.65 -10.39
CA THR A 102 3.25 -18.29 -11.64
C THR A 102 4.59 -17.71 -12.10
N PRO A 103 5.51 -18.56 -12.58
CA PRO A 103 6.90 -18.20 -12.89
C PRO A 103 7.02 -17.11 -13.96
#